data_AF-A0A1U8NN35-F1
#
_entry.id   AF-A0A1U8NN35-F1
#
_cell.length_a   1.000
_cell.length_b   1.000
_cell.length_c   1.000
_cell.angle_alpha   90.00
_cell.angle_beta   90.00
_cell.angle_gamma   90.00
#
_symmetry.space_group_name_H-M   'P 1'
#
loop_
_entity.id
_entity.type
_entity.pdbx_description
1 polymer ?
#
loop_
_entity_poly.entity_id
_entity_poly.type
_entity_poly.pdbx_seq_one_letter_code
_entity_poly.pdbx_strand_id
1 'polypeptide(L)'
;MLRTMGKELEIVFISLDHDEDGFNAHFETMPWLTVPFDVNLHKKLRERFHVVRIPSLVPLNLDGQSVEEDLIGLIEDFGEDAFPFTKKRREELTAIDDSMRQGGKIDQLLAHPGRDYVVASDGGKALVSKLIGKTVGLYFGAHWCPPCRAFTAQLVEAYNQLLSSRGDCFEVVLVSSDRDQKEFDVNISSMPWLALPFEDRTRQDLCRIFNIKAIPALVLIGPDGKPISTNGKKIITLYGAKAFPFTQSSIEEIEESLRKEGDSLPRQIQDIKHQHVLKLDMAKAYVCNYCERQGKFWAFSCDACDYDLHPTCVEEAS
;
A
#
# COMPACT_ATOMS: atom_id res chain seq x y z
N MET A 1 -27.23 3.77 -3.57
CA MET A 1 -27.11 4.96 -2.70
C MET A 1 -27.54 6.27 -3.35
N LEU A 2 -27.14 6.57 -4.60
CA LEU A 2 -27.49 7.85 -5.24
C LEU A 2 -29.01 8.11 -5.33
N ARG A 3 -29.82 7.10 -5.68
CA ARG A 3 -31.29 7.20 -5.68
C ARG A 3 -31.86 7.48 -4.29
N THR A 4 -31.32 6.85 -3.24
CA THR A 4 -31.75 7.11 -1.85
C THR A 4 -31.34 8.50 -1.36
N MET A 5 -30.34 9.12 -1.99
CA MET A 5 -29.94 10.51 -1.78
C MET A 5 -30.70 11.52 -2.66
N GLY A 6 -31.75 11.08 -3.37
CA GLY A 6 -32.56 11.94 -4.24
C GLY A 6 -31.84 12.43 -5.50
N LYS A 7 -30.78 11.75 -5.94
CA LYS A 7 -30.10 12.07 -7.20
C LYS A 7 -30.80 11.37 -8.37
N GLU A 8 -31.12 12.13 -9.40
CA GLU A 8 -31.64 11.60 -10.67
C GLU A 8 -30.50 10.99 -11.48
N LEU A 9 -30.47 9.66 -11.53
CA LEU A 9 -29.56 8.88 -12.37
C LEU A 9 -30.33 7.68 -12.92
N GLU A 10 -30.31 7.57 -14.25
CA GLU A 10 -30.89 6.46 -14.98
C GLU A 10 -29.79 5.71 -15.73
N ILE A 11 -29.77 4.39 -15.57
CA ILE A 11 -28.84 3.50 -16.25
C ILE A 11 -29.71 2.61 -17.13
N VAL A 12 -29.37 2.58 -18.43
CA VAL A 12 -29.98 1.69 -19.41
C VAL A 12 -28.94 0.66 -19.81
N PHE A 13 -29.15 -0.58 -19.39
CA PHE A 13 -28.34 -1.72 -19.76
C PHE A 13 -28.60 -2.13 -21.20
N ILE A 14 -27.52 -2.25 -21.97
CA ILE A 14 -27.54 -2.79 -23.33
C ILE A 14 -26.72 -4.08 -23.31
N SER A 15 -27.39 -5.22 -23.47
CA SER A 15 -26.72 -6.51 -23.49
C SER A 15 -25.92 -6.72 -24.77
N LEU A 16 -24.78 -7.39 -24.64
CA LEU A 16 -24.00 -7.93 -25.75
C LEU A 16 -23.95 -9.46 -25.71
N ASP A 17 -24.88 -10.09 -24.99
CA ASP A 17 -25.05 -11.53 -24.94
C ASP A 17 -25.44 -12.07 -26.32
N HIS A 18 -25.12 -13.34 -26.55
CA HIS A 18 -25.33 -14.00 -27.84
C HIS A 18 -26.78 -14.45 -28.05
N ASP A 19 -27.54 -14.60 -26.98
CA ASP A 19 -28.92 -15.10 -26.98
C ASP A 19 -29.76 -14.48 -25.85
N GLU A 20 -31.08 -14.67 -25.97
CA GLU A 20 -32.08 -14.10 -25.06
C GLU A 20 -32.02 -14.74 -23.66
N ASP A 21 -31.65 -16.02 -23.56
CA ASP A 21 -31.55 -16.72 -22.28
C ASP A 21 -30.40 -16.14 -21.44
N GLY A 22 -29.23 -15.91 -22.05
CA GLY A 22 -28.09 -15.25 -21.42
C GLY A 22 -28.41 -13.82 -20.99
N PHE A 23 -29.09 -13.07 -21.86
CA PHE A 23 -29.59 -11.73 -21.53
C PHE A 23 -30.52 -11.75 -20.30
N ASN A 24 -31.53 -12.61 -20.28
CA ASN A 24 -32.51 -12.67 -19.19
C ASN A 24 -31.82 -13.06 -17.87
N ALA A 25 -30.96 -14.08 -17.89
CA ALA A 25 -30.21 -14.51 -16.72
C ALA A 25 -29.32 -13.40 -16.14
N HIS A 26 -28.68 -12.59 -17.00
CA HIS A 26 -27.85 -11.47 -16.56
C HIS A 26 -28.70 -10.29 -16.07
N PHE A 27 -29.78 -9.96 -16.77
CA PHE A 27 -30.68 -8.86 -16.45
C PHE A 27 -31.36 -9.05 -15.08
N GLU A 28 -31.72 -10.28 -14.71
CA GLU A 28 -32.29 -10.59 -13.38
C GLU A 28 -31.38 -10.21 -12.20
N THR A 29 -30.08 -10.04 -12.45
CA THR A 29 -29.09 -9.70 -11.41
C THR A 29 -28.96 -8.20 -11.16
N MET A 30 -29.62 -7.34 -11.95
CA MET A 30 -29.41 -5.89 -11.91
C MET A 30 -30.70 -5.07 -11.78
N PRO A 31 -30.66 -3.88 -11.15
CA PRO A 31 -31.83 -3.04 -10.94
C PRO A 31 -32.07 -2.01 -12.05
N TRP A 32 -31.40 -2.15 -13.19
CA TRP A 32 -31.36 -1.12 -14.25
C TRP A 32 -32.50 -1.29 -15.26
N LEU A 33 -32.78 -0.23 -16.03
CA LEU A 33 -33.63 -0.37 -17.20
C LEU A 33 -32.84 -1.09 -18.30
N THR A 34 -33.53 -1.68 -19.26
CA THR A 34 -32.88 -2.28 -20.44
C THR A 34 -33.74 -2.10 -21.67
N VAL A 35 -33.11 -2.14 -22.85
CA VAL A 35 -33.84 -2.30 -24.11
C VAL A 35 -34.19 -3.78 -24.29
N PRO A 36 -35.34 -4.12 -24.90
CA PRO A 36 -35.65 -5.51 -25.22
C PRO A 36 -34.55 -6.16 -26.05
N PHE A 37 -34.35 -7.47 -25.86
CA PHE A 37 -33.30 -8.20 -26.57
C PHE A 37 -33.50 -8.15 -28.09
N ASP A 38 -32.66 -7.39 -28.77
CA ASP A 38 -32.61 -7.31 -30.23
C ASP A 38 -31.16 -7.14 -30.69
N VAL A 39 -30.60 -8.22 -31.26
CA VAL A 39 -29.21 -8.28 -31.72
C VAL A 39 -28.88 -7.18 -32.74
N ASN A 40 -29.84 -6.80 -33.59
CA ASN A 40 -29.63 -5.75 -34.58
C ASN A 40 -29.61 -4.37 -33.94
N LEU A 41 -30.51 -4.12 -32.99
CA LEU A 41 -30.53 -2.88 -32.21
C LEU A 41 -29.25 -2.74 -31.39
N HIS A 42 -28.84 -3.78 -30.67
CA HIS A 42 -27.64 -3.78 -29.85
C HIS A 42 -26.39 -3.52 -30.69
N LYS A 43 -26.29 -4.15 -31.88
CA LYS A 43 -25.20 -3.90 -32.82
C LYS A 43 -25.16 -2.42 -33.28
N LYS A 44 -26.31 -1.83 -33.63
CA LYS A 44 -26.40 -0.41 -34.01
C LYS A 44 -25.99 0.52 -32.87
N LEU A 45 -26.40 0.22 -31.64
CA LEU A 45 -26.02 1.01 -30.46
C LEU A 45 -24.53 0.91 -30.17
N ARG A 46 -23.96 -0.30 -30.26
CA ARG A 46 -22.51 -0.54 -30.11
C ARG A 46 -21.70 0.27 -31.12
N GLU A 47 -22.12 0.28 -32.39
CA GLU A 47 -21.49 1.06 -33.45
C GLU A 47 -21.65 2.58 -33.20
N ARG A 48 -22.86 3.05 -32.89
CA ARG A 48 -23.16 4.47 -32.63
C ARG A 48 -22.32 5.05 -31.50
N PHE A 49 -22.16 4.30 -30.41
CA PHE A 49 -21.41 4.74 -29.23
C PHE A 49 -19.96 4.24 -29.22
N HIS A 50 -19.48 3.67 -30.33
CA HIS A 50 -18.09 3.23 -30.50
C HIS A 50 -17.60 2.32 -29.36
N VAL A 51 -18.44 1.40 -28.91
CA VAL A 51 -18.12 0.49 -27.80
C VAL A 51 -17.20 -0.63 -28.31
N VAL A 52 -15.93 -0.59 -27.90
CA VAL A 52 -14.89 -1.54 -28.33
C VAL A 52 -14.62 -2.64 -27.29
N ARG A 53 -14.84 -2.36 -26.00
CA ARG A 53 -14.54 -3.27 -24.88
C ARG A 53 -15.75 -3.40 -23.95
N ILE A 54 -15.79 -4.50 -23.19
CA ILE A 54 -16.76 -4.71 -22.11
C ILE A 54 -16.02 -4.92 -20.77
N PRO A 55 -16.56 -4.46 -19.63
CA PRO A 55 -17.73 -3.56 -19.54
C PRO A 55 -17.44 -2.18 -20.17
N SER A 56 -18.51 -1.49 -20.59
CA SER A 56 -18.45 -0.11 -21.10
C SER A 56 -19.59 0.70 -20.49
N LEU A 57 -19.33 1.96 -20.15
CA LEU A 57 -20.33 2.89 -19.63
C LEU A 57 -20.22 4.21 -20.40
N VAL A 58 -21.28 4.56 -21.14
CA VAL A 58 -21.32 5.73 -22.01
C VAL A 58 -22.20 6.80 -21.35
N PRO A 59 -21.64 7.95 -20.93
CA PRO A 59 -22.45 9.02 -20.36
C PRO A 59 -23.20 9.74 -21.46
N LEU A 60 -24.46 10.06 -21.22
CA LEU A 60 -25.27 10.88 -22.11
C LEU A 60 -25.63 12.19 -21.41
N ASN A 61 -25.58 13.30 -22.16
CA ASN A 61 -26.16 14.56 -21.71
C ASN A 61 -27.70 14.56 -21.93
N LEU A 62 -28.36 15.65 -21.54
CA LEU A 62 -29.83 15.80 -21.69
C LEU A 62 -30.30 15.73 -23.16
N ASP A 63 -29.41 16.00 -24.11
CA ASP A 63 -29.69 15.91 -25.55
C ASP A 63 -29.42 14.50 -26.12
N GLY A 64 -29.05 13.53 -25.27
CA GLY A 64 -28.74 12.16 -25.68
C GLY A 64 -27.42 12.01 -26.43
N GLN A 65 -26.51 12.98 -26.32
CA GLN A 65 -25.18 12.93 -26.91
C GLN A 65 -24.17 12.35 -25.92
N SER A 66 -23.24 11.54 -26.43
CA SER A 66 -22.16 10.97 -25.62
C SER A 66 -21.19 12.05 -25.17
N VAL A 67 -20.84 12.04 -23.89
CA VAL A 67 -19.77 12.86 -23.33
C VAL A 67 -18.48 12.03 -23.27
N GLU A 68 -17.35 12.60 -23.64
CA GLU A 68 -16.06 11.94 -23.49
C GLU A 68 -15.63 12.00 -22.02
N GLU A 69 -15.93 10.95 -21.27
CA GLU A 69 -15.55 10.81 -19.86
C GLU A 69 -15.31 9.35 -19.53
N ASP A 70 -14.23 9.05 -18.80
CA ASP A 70 -13.96 7.70 -18.30
C ASP A 70 -14.78 7.43 -17.02
N LEU A 71 -16.07 7.11 -17.18
CA LEU A 71 -16.93 6.81 -16.02
C LEU A 71 -16.54 5.53 -15.30
N ILE A 72 -16.00 4.55 -16.01
CA ILE A 72 -15.56 3.30 -15.37
C ILE A 72 -14.47 3.64 -14.37
N GLY A 73 -13.42 4.35 -14.81
CA GLY A 73 -12.37 4.81 -13.90
C GLY A 73 -12.90 5.68 -12.76
N LEU A 74 -13.85 6.60 -13.02
CA LEU A 74 -14.45 7.41 -11.95
C LEU A 74 -15.17 6.59 -10.88
N ILE A 75 -15.95 5.60 -11.30
CA ILE A 75 -16.71 4.75 -10.40
C ILE A 75 -15.78 3.79 -9.67
N GLU A 76 -14.76 3.25 -10.34
CA GLU A 76 -13.74 2.40 -9.73
C GLU A 76 -12.93 3.16 -8.67
N ASP A 77 -12.55 4.41 -8.97
CA ASP A 77 -11.71 5.23 -8.08
C ASP A 77 -12.51 5.86 -6.93
N PHE A 78 -13.69 6.41 -7.22
CA PHE A 78 -14.43 7.29 -6.31
C PHE A 78 -15.87 6.87 -6.06
N GLY A 79 -16.33 5.77 -6.67
CA GLY A 79 -17.68 5.26 -6.48
C GLY A 79 -18.75 6.33 -6.67
N GLU A 80 -19.58 6.51 -5.64
CA GLU A 80 -20.66 7.49 -5.64
C GLU A 80 -20.20 8.94 -5.43
N ASP A 81 -19.01 9.16 -4.87
CA ASP A 81 -18.47 10.51 -4.65
C ASP A 81 -18.13 11.20 -5.96
N ALA A 82 -17.89 10.41 -7.02
CA ALA A 82 -17.70 10.89 -8.38
C ALA A 82 -18.95 11.53 -8.98
N PHE A 83 -20.16 11.31 -8.43
CA PHE A 83 -21.37 11.96 -8.94
C PHE A 83 -21.23 13.49 -8.88
N PRO A 84 -21.56 14.26 -9.95
CA PRO A 84 -22.33 13.89 -11.14
C PRO A 84 -21.53 13.30 -12.32
N PHE A 85 -20.42 12.61 -12.06
CA PHE A 85 -19.55 11.93 -13.04
C PHE A 85 -19.07 12.85 -14.15
N THR A 86 -18.56 14.01 -13.76
CA THR A 86 -18.02 15.02 -14.69
C THR A 86 -16.52 15.15 -14.52
N LYS A 87 -15.83 15.57 -15.58
CA LYS A 87 -14.41 15.97 -15.52
C LYS A 87 -14.12 16.94 -14.37
N LYS A 88 -14.97 17.96 -14.19
CA LYS A 88 -14.82 18.91 -13.08
C LYS A 88 -14.85 18.21 -11.72
N ARG A 89 -15.80 17.29 -11.52
CA ARG A 89 -15.91 16.54 -10.27
C ARG A 89 -14.70 15.61 -10.05
N ARG A 90 -14.19 14.99 -11.11
CA ARG A 90 -12.93 14.24 -11.09
C ARG A 90 -11.79 15.10 -10.58
N GLU A 91 -11.60 16.28 -11.19
CA GLU A 91 -10.54 17.21 -10.82
C GLU A 91 -10.65 17.67 -9.35
N GLU A 92 -11.87 17.93 -8.87
CA GLU A 92 -12.11 18.24 -7.45
C GLU A 92 -11.69 17.10 -6.52
N LEU A 93 -12.05 15.85 -6.83
CA LEU A 93 -11.71 14.69 -6.01
C LEU A 93 -10.22 14.38 -6.06
N THR A 94 -9.60 14.47 -7.24
CA THR A 94 -8.14 14.35 -7.38
C THR A 94 -7.41 15.43 -6.57
N ALA A 95 -7.91 16.66 -6.54
CA ALA A 95 -7.33 17.73 -5.73
C ALA A 95 -7.47 17.45 -4.21
N ILE A 96 -8.59 16.86 -3.78
CA ILE A 96 -8.77 16.39 -2.40
C ILE A 96 -7.73 15.31 -2.06
N ASP A 97 -7.53 14.34 -2.93
CA ASP A 97 -6.54 13.28 -2.75
C ASP A 97 -5.12 13.81 -2.67
N ASP A 98 -4.77 14.72 -3.58
CA ASP A 98 -3.44 15.34 -3.60
C ASP A 98 -3.21 16.15 -2.33
N SER A 99 -4.24 16.84 -1.83
CA SER A 99 -4.16 17.54 -0.55
C SER A 99 -3.97 16.57 0.63
N MET A 100 -4.71 15.47 0.66
CA MET A 100 -4.56 14.43 1.69
C MET A 100 -3.18 13.78 1.64
N ARG A 101 -2.68 13.50 0.42
CA ARG A 101 -1.36 12.93 0.18
C ARG A 101 -0.24 13.84 0.67
N GLN A 102 -0.33 15.16 0.46
CA GLN A 102 0.72 16.12 0.81
C GLN A 102 0.70 16.54 2.30
N GLY A 103 -0.43 16.36 2.98
CA GLY A 103 -0.56 16.73 4.38
C GLY A 103 -2.01 16.78 4.84
N GLY A 104 -2.62 15.61 4.99
CA GLY A 104 -3.90 15.42 5.68
C GLY A 104 -3.71 15.08 7.15
N LYS A 105 -4.68 15.41 8.00
CA LYS A 105 -4.62 14.94 9.40
C LYS A 105 -4.96 13.45 9.46
N ILE A 106 -4.42 12.72 10.44
CA ILE A 106 -4.65 11.28 10.62
C ILE A 106 -6.15 10.92 10.72
N ASP A 107 -6.95 11.77 11.36
CA ASP A 107 -8.40 11.62 11.43
C ASP A 107 -9.08 11.73 10.04
N GLN A 108 -8.59 12.60 9.16
CA GLN A 108 -9.13 12.71 7.80
C GLN A 108 -8.76 11.52 6.90
N LEU A 109 -7.64 10.85 7.19
CA LEU A 109 -7.20 9.67 6.45
C LEU A 109 -7.85 8.38 6.95
N LEU A 110 -8.04 8.26 8.27
CA LEU A 110 -8.46 7.02 8.92
C LEU A 110 -9.86 7.07 9.52
N ALA A 111 -10.56 8.19 9.49
CA ALA A 111 -11.94 8.31 9.95
C ALA A 111 -12.84 8.94 8.89
N HIS A 112 -14.12 8.62 8.98
CA HIS A 112 -15.19 9.25 8.20
C HIS A 112 -16.46 9.31 9.07
N PRO A 113 -17.54 10.00 8.66
CA PRO A 113 -18.73 10.16 9.50
C PRO A 113 -19.38 8.85 10.00
N GLY A 114 -19.11 7.72 9.34
CA GLY A 114 -19.62 6.41 9.73
C GLY A 114 -18.67 5.58 10.62
N ARG A 115 -17.42 6.01 10.82
CA ARG A 115 -16.41 5.26 11.60
C ARG A 115 -15.25 6.14 12.05
N ASP A 116 -14.96 6.12 13.34
CA ASP A 116 -13.85 6.84 14.00
C ASP A 116 -12.86 5.91 14.73
N TYR A 117 -12.86 4.61 14.41
CA TYR A 117 -12.01 3.60 15.05
C TYR A 117 -11.27 2.72 14.04
N VAL A 118 -10.18 2.12 14.51
CA VAL A 118 -9.45 1.01 13.88
C VAL A 118 -9.56 -0.23 14.78
N VAL A 119 -9.26 -1.41 14.23
CA VAL A 119 -9.42 -2.70 14.92
C VAL A 119 -8.07 -3.34 15.24
N ALA A 120 -7.98 -3.99 16.40
CA ALA A 120 -6.86 -4.85 16.78
C ALA A 120 -7.18 -6.32 16.44
N SER A 121 -6.17 -7.19 16.52
CA SER A 121 -6.28 -8.62 16.20
C SER A 121 -7.24 -9.39 17.10
N ASP A 122 -7.50 -8.91 18.32
CA ASP A 122 -8.48 -9.48 19.26
C ASP A 122 -9.91 -8.95 19.04
N GLY A 123 -10.13 -8.15 17.99
CA GLY A 123 -11.40 -7.47 17.71
C GLY A 123 -11.62 -6.19 18.53
N GLY A 124 -10.67 -5.82 19.39
CA GLY A 124 -10.68 -4.57 20.14
C GLY A 124 -10.70 -3.36 19.21
N LYS A 125 -11.44 -2.32 19.60
CA LYS A 125 -11.55 -1.07 18.82
C LYS A 125 -10.73 0.03 19.48
N ALA A 126 -9.88 0.69 18.70
CA ALA A 126 -9.12 1.86 19.12
C ALA A 126 -9.58 3.09 18.34
N LEU A 127 -9.90 4.18 19.06
CA LEU A 127 -10.27 5.44 18.41
C LEU A 127 -9.09 5.99 17.61
N VAL A 128 -9.37 6.48 16.40
CA VAL A 128 -8.39 7.11 15.50
C VAL A 128 -7.73 8.32 16.18
N SER A 129 -8.44 9.02 17.07
CA SER A 129 -7.88 10.13 17.85
C SER A 129 -6.68 9.74 18.72
N LYS A 130 -6.55 8.46 19.12
CA LYS A 130 -5.37 7.96 19.87
C LYS A 130 -4.11 7.86 19.02
N LEU A 131 -4.23 7.96 17.70
CA LEU A 131 -3.12 7.92 16.75
C LEU A 131 -2.56 9.32 16.43
N ILE A 132 -3.31 10.38 16.78
CA ILE A 132 -2.89 11.76 16.54
C ILE A 132 -1.66 12.07 17.41
N GLY A 133 -0.64 12.69 16.79
CA GLY A 133 0.61 13.01 17.47
C GLY A 133 1.63 11.86 17.53
N LYS A 134 1.30 10.68 16.99
CA LYS A 134 2.25 9.57 16.79
C LYS A 134 2.78 9.57 15.37
N THR A 135 3.94 8.96 15.15
CA THR A 135 4.32 8.50 13.82
C THR A 135 3.48 7.28 13.47
N VAL A 136 2.80 7.30 12.32
CA VAL A 136 1.91 6.21 11.89
C VAL A 136 2.42 5.60 10.58
N GLY A 137 2.61 4.29 10.56
CA GLY A 137 2.86 3.53 9.34
C GLY A 137 1.58 2.97 8.74
N LEU A 138 1.15 3.46 7.57
CA LEU A 138 0.08 2.82 6.80
C LEU A 138 0.67 1.65 6.01
N TYR A 139 0.43 0.44 6.48
CA TYR A 139 0.97 -0.78 5.90
C TYR A 139 -0.01 -1.40 4.91
N PHE A 140 0.30 -1.34 3.63
CA PHE A 140 -0.47 -1.97 2.56
C PHE A 140 0.06 -3.38 2.31
N GLY A 141 -0.74 -4.40 2.64
CA GLY A 141 -0.31 -5.79 2.59
C GLY A 141 -1.47 -6.79 2.57
N ALA A 142 -1.13 -8.05 2.33
CA ALA A 142 -2.09 -9.16 2.32
C ALA A 142 -1.41 -10.48 2.70
N HIS A 143 -2.18 -11.39 3.29
CA HIS A 143 -1.71 -12.71 3.72
C HIS A 143 -1.30 -13.59 2.54
N TRP A 144 -2.09 -13.56 1.46
CA TRP A 144 -1.86 -14.34 0.25
C TRP A 144 -0.57 -13.96 -0.49
N CYS A 145 0.04 -12.82 -0.17
CA CYS A 145 1.19 -12.26 -0.88
C CYS A 145 2.54 -12.65 -0.24
N PRO A 146 3.38 -13.49 -0.89
CA PRO A 146 4.66 -13.93 -0.34
C PRO A 146 5.64 -12.80 0.05
N PRO A 147 5.89 -11.76 -0.77
CA PRO A 147 6.77 -10.67 -0.36
C PRO A 147 6.21 -9.86 0.81
N CYS A 148 4.88 -9.85 1.03
CA CYS A 148 4.28 -9.21 2.20
C CYS A 148 4.66 -9.94 3.49
N ARG A 149 4.64 -11.28 3.51
CA ARG A 149 5.01 -12.06 4.69
C ARG A 149 6.47 -11.81 5.11
N ALA A 150 7.39 -11.78 4.15
CA ALA A 150 8.80 -11.48 4.41
C ALA A 150 9.00 -10.06 4.98
N PHE A 151 8.29 -9.06 4.42
CA PHE A 151 8.37 -7.69 4.93
C PHE A 151 7.68 -7.52 6.30
N THR A 152 6.57 -8.22 6.53
CA THR A 152 5.85 -8.20 7.82
C THR A 152 6.78 -8.59 8.97
N ALA A 153 7.57 -9.66 8.80
CA ALA A 153 8.54 -10.07 9.83
C ALA A 153 9.55 -8.94 10.18
N GLN A 154 10.08 -8.24 9.17
CA GLN A 154 11.00 -7.11 9.37
C GLN A 154 10.30 -5.92 10.05
N LEU A 155 9.06 -5.65 9.67
CA LEU A 155 8.28 -4.56 10.25
C LEU A 155 7.90 -4.85 11.71
N VAL A 156 7.56 -6.10 12.04
CA VAL A 156 7.31 -6.55 13.43
C VAL A 156 8.56 -6.39 14.28
N GLU A 157 9.73 -6.76 13.77
CA GLU A 157 11.00 -6.55 14.49
C GLU A 157 11.24 -5.07 14.79
N ALA A 158 11.13 -4.20 13.78
CA ALA A 158 11.30 -2.77 13.95
C ALA A 158 10.26 -2.16 14.91
N TYR A 159 9.00 -2.59 14.81
CA TYR A 159 7.91 -2.15 15.68
C TYR A 159 8.19 -2.48 17.15
N ASN A 160 8.54 -3.74 17.45
CA ASN A 160 8.82 -4.18 18.80
C ASN A 160 10.05 -3.48 19.41
N GLN A 161 11.09 -3.23 18.61
CA GLN A 161 12.26 -2.44 19.03
C GLN A 161 11.87 -1.00 19.38
N LEU A 162 11.03 -0.35 18.58
CA LEU A 162 10.56 1.02 18.84
C LEU A 162 9.66 1.09 20.06
N LEU A 163 8.74 0.14 20.21
CA LEU A 163 7.88 0.05 21.39
C LEU A 163 8.71 -0.09 22.68
N SER A 164 9.76 -0.92 22.64
CA SER A 164 10.63 -1.17 23.79
C SER A 164 11.54 0.02 24.13
N SER A 165 12.03 0.75 23.12
CA SER A 165 13.05 1.81 23.29
C SER A 165 12.48 3.22 23.40
N ARG A 166 11.30 3.47 22.81
CA ARG A 166 10.70 4.81 22.70
C ARG A 166 9.24 4.86 23.17
N GLY A 167 8.67 3.73 23.57
CA GLY A 167 7.30 3.64 24.04
C GLY A 167 6.28 3.84 22.91
N ASP A 168 5.19 4.52 23.22
CA ASP A 168 4.00 4.62 22.36
C ASP A 168 4.07 5.76 21.32
N CYS A 169 5.22 5.93 20.66
CA CYS A 169 5.47 7.00 19.69
C CYS A 169 5.28 6.57 18.22
N PHE A 170 5.23 5.27 17.95
CA PHE A 170 5.07 4.69 16.62
C PHE A 170 3.93 3.67 16.63
N GLU A 171 3.01 3.79 15.67
CA GLU A 171 1.94 2.82 15.47
C GLU A 171 1.87 2.40 13.99
N VAL A 172 1.36 1.21 13.72
CA VAL A 172 1.08 0.73 12.36
C VAL A 172 -0.42 0.48 12.19
N VAL A 173 -0.94 0.86 11.04
CA VAL A 173 -2.32 0.55 10.63
C VAL A 173 -2.27 -0.25 9.33
N LEU A 174 -2.68 -1.52 9.39
CA LEU A 174 -2.84 -2.38 8.23
C LEU A 174 -3.99 -1.88 7.36
N VAL A 175 -3.66 -1.58 6.10
CA VAL A 175 -4.58 -1.37 4.99
C VAL A 175 -4.58 -2.65 4.17
N SER A 176 -5.44 -3.59 4.58
CA SER A 176 -5.43 -4.94 4.00
C SER A 176 -5.89 -4.94 2.53
N SER A 177 -5.17 -5.71 1.72
CA SER A 177 -5.53 -6.11 0.35
C SER A 177 -5.91 -7.59 0.26
N ASP A 178 -6.31 -8.20 1.40
CA ASP A 178 -6.86 -9.56 1.43
C ASP A 178 -8.17 -9.64 0.65
N ARG A 179 -8.54 -10.84 0.21
CA ARG A 179 -9.66 -11.04 -0.72
C ARG A 179 -10.99 -11.20 -0.01
N ASP A 180 -10.94 -11.65 1.25
CA ASP A 180 -12.11 -11.87 2.09
C ASP A 180 -11.76 -11.66 3.57
N GLN A 181 -12.81 -11.61 4.40
CA GLN A 181 -12.71 -11.44 5.85
C GLN A 181 -11.86 -12.53 6.51
N LYS A 182 -11.89 -13.77 6.00
CA LYS A 182 -11.17 -14.90 6.60
C LYS A 182 -9.66 -14.77 6.38
N GLU A 183 -9.23 -14.40 5.18
CA GLU A 183 -7.84 -14.09 4.88
C GLU A 183 -7.34 -12.90 5.72
N PHE A 184 -8.17 -11.86 5.87
CA PHE A 184 -7.88 -10.71 6.73
C PHE A 184 -7.67 -11.10 8.19
N ASP A 185 -8.56 -11.91 8.76
CA ASP A 185 -8.49 -12.35 10.17
C ASP A 185 -7.21 -13.15 10.43
N VAL A 186 -6.82 -14.03 9.49
CA VAL A 186 -5.54 -14.75 9.57
C VAL A 186 -4.38 -13.76 9.50
N ASN A 187 -4.43 -12.77 8.60
CA ASN A 187 -3.37 -11.78 8.44
C ASN A 187 -3.12 -10.99 9.72
N ILE A 188 -4.16 -10.34 10.24
CA ILE A 188 -4.07 -9.47 11.42
C ILE A 188 -3.70 -10.24 12.69
N SER A 189 -4.09 -11.51 12.81
CA SER A 189 -3.74 -12.36 13.97
C SER A 189 -2.23 -12.53 14.18
N SER A 190 -1.44 -12.33 13.12
CA SER A 190 0.03 -12.43 13.16
C SER A 190 0.74 -11.09 13.43
N MET A 191 -0.01 -10.00 13.57
CA MET A 191 0.52 -8.64 13.66
C MET A 191 0.24 -8.02 15.03
N PRO A 192 1.20 -7.26 15.61
CA PRO A 192 1.04 -6.64 16.92
C PRO A 192 0.29 -5.29 16.90
N TRP A 193 -0.17 -4.85 15.72
CA TRP A 193 -0.68 -3.49 15.48
C TRP A 193 -2.12 -3.50 14.97
N LEU A 194 -2.63 -2.31 14.63
CA LEU A 194 -4.02 -2.05 14.28
C LEU A 194 -4.29 -2.26 12.78
N ALA A 195 -5.56 -2.30 12.38
CA ALA A 195 -5.99 -2.38 11.00
C ALA A 195 -7.27 -1.57 10.74
N LEU A 196 -7.48 -1.16 9.49
CA LEU A 196 -8.80 -0.75 9.05
C LEU A 196 -9.72 -1.97 8.99
N PRO A 197 -11.01 -1.85 9.37
CA PRO A 197 -11.97 -2.92 9.19
C PRO A 197 -12.00 -3.39 7.73
N PHE A 198 -12.13 -4.71 7.52
CA PHE A 198 -12.08 -5.28 6.18
C PHE A 198 -13.17 -4.74 5.25
N GLU A 199 -14.41 -4.59 5.69
CA GLU A 199 -15.48 -4.08 4.79
C GLU A 199 -15.42 -2.56 4.54
N ASP A 200 -14.39 -1.87 5.04
CA ASP A 200 -14.33 -0.42 4.97
C ASP A 200 -13.68 0.11 3.69
N ARG A 201 -14.40 1.04 3.03
CA ARG A 201 -13.99 1.70 1.78
C ARG A 201 -12.73 2.55 1.91
N THR A 202 -12.40 3.01 3.12
CA THR A 202 -11.17 3.76 3.39
C THR A 202 -9.93 3.02 2.91
N ARG A 203 -9.96 1.68 2.86
CA ARG A 203 -8.84 0.89 2.33
C ARG A 203 -8.58 1.20 0.85
N GLN A 204 -9.61 1.22 0.03
CA GLN A 204 -9.51 1.57 -1.39
C GLN A 204 -9.10 3.04 -1.56
N ASP A 205 -9.69 3.93 -0.76
CA ASP A 205 -9.36 5.36 -0.80
C ASP A 205 -7.88 5.62 -0.48
N LEU A 206 -7.31 4.96 0.54
CA LEU A 206 -5.89 5.12 0.86
C LEU A 206 -4.97 4.54 -0.22
N CYS A 207 -5.33 3.43 -0.86
CA CYS A 207 -4.58 2.90 -2.00
C CYS A 207 -4.53 3.93 -3.13
N ARG A 208 -5.66 4.57 -3.44
CA ARG A 208 -5.77 5.61 -4.46
C ARG A 208 -5.04 6.89 -4.05
N ILE A 209 -5.31 7.43 -2.86
CA ILE A 209 -4.68 8.65 -2.30
C ILE A 209 -3.17 8.51 -2.35
N PHE A 210 -2.59 7.39 -1.92
CA PHE A 210 -1.13 7.20 -1.92
C PHE A 210 -0.57 6.55 -3.19
N ASN A 211 -1.40 6.35 -4.22
CA ASN A 211 -1.02 5.76 -5.51
C ASN A 211 -0.28 4.41 -5.34
N ILE A 212 -0.83 3.54 -4.49
CA ILE A 212 -0.26 2.23 -4.16
C ILE A 212 -0.59 1.25 -5.31
N LYS A 213 0.43 0.97 -6.13
CA LYS A 213 0.30 0.07 -7.29
C LYS A 213 0.69 -1.38 -7.01
N ALA A 214 1.41 -1.61 -5.91
CA ALA A 214 1.93 -2.93 -5.56
C ALA A 214 2.13 -3.05 -4.05
N ILE A 215 1.94 -4.28 -3.55
CA ILE A 215 2.18 -4.65 -2.15
C ILE A 215 3.41 -5.56 -2.02
N PRO A 216 4.14 -5.54 -0.89
CA PRO A 216 3.92 -4.66 0.26
C PRO A 216 4.35 -3.21 -0.04
N ALA A 217 3.61 -2.26 0.53
CA ALA A 217 3.99 -0.85 0.59
C ALA A 217 3.79 -0.31 2.01
N LEU A 218 4.58 0.69 2.39
CA LEU A 218 4.47 1.33 3.70
C LEU A 218 4.62 2.84 3.52
N VAL A 219 3.59 3.59 3.90
CA VAL A 219 3.63 5.05 3.95
C VAL A 219 3.82 5.45 5.41
N LEU A 220 4.84 6.24 5.68
CA LEU A 220 5.15 6.76 7.01
C LEU A 220 4.61 8.17 7.12
N ILE A 221 3.76 8.40 8.12
CA ILE A 221 3.11 9.67 8.43
C ILE A 221 3.67 10.17 9.77
N GLY A 222 4.05 11.44 9.81
CA GLY A 222 4.58 12.09 11.00
C GLY A 222 3.51 12.46 12.02
N PRO A 223 3.93 12.86 13.22
CA PRO A 223 3.02 13.27 14.29
C PRO A 223 2.18 14.50 13.94
N ASP A 224 2.60 15.29 12.95
CA ASP A 224 1.88 16.44 12.41
C ASP A 224 0.84 16.06 11.32
N GLY A 225 0.72 14.77 10.99
CA GLY A 225 -0.15 14.24 9.94
C GLY A 225 0.47 14.27 8.53
N LYS A 226 1.66 14.85 8.35
CA LYS A 226 2.27 14.92 7.02
C LYS A 226 3.01 13.63 6.68
N PRO A 227 3.05 13.20 5.40
CA PRO A 227 3.88 12.08 5.00
C PRO A 227 5.36 12.41 5.26
N ILE A 228 6.04 11.56 6.01
CA ILE A 228 7.50 11.54 6.12
C ILE A 228 8.10 10.87 4.89
N SER A 229 7.51 9.75 4.46
CA SER A 229 7.96 9.00 3.30
C SER A 229 6.86 8.08 2.77
N THR A 230 6.71 8.04 1.44
CA THR A 230 5.89 7.02 0.76
C THR A 230 6.66 5.74 0.45
N ASN A 231 7.95 5.67 0.81
CA ASN A 231 8.82 4.51 0.61
C ASN A 231 9.33 3.94 1.94
N GLY A 232 8.44 3.90 2.94
CA GLY A 232 8.75 3.37 4.28
C GLY A 232 9.25 1.92 4.24
N LYS A 233 8.80 1.12 3.27
CA LYS A 233 9.27 -0.26 3.08
C LYS A 233 10.80 -0.31 2.93
N LYS A 234 11.35 0.53 2.05
CA LYS A 234 12.80 0.60 1.81
C LYS A 234 13.53 1.03 3.08
N ILE A 235 13.00 2.03 3.79
CA ILE A 235 13.59 2.55 5.03
C ILE A 235 13.66 1.44 6.09
N ILE A 236 12.55 0.75 6.35
CA ILE A 236 12.49 -0.35 7.33
C ILE A 236 13.39 -1.50 6.94
N THR A 237 13.40 -1.92 5.67
CA THR A 237 14.26 -3.02 5.22
C THR A 237 15.75 -2.72 5.41
N LEU A 238 16.18 -1.50 5.06
CA LEU A 238 17.58 -1.10 5.16
C LEU A 238 17.98 -0.83 6.61
N TYR A 239 17.23 0.03 7.31
CA TYR A 239 17.67 0.66 8.56
C TYR A 239 16.88 0.20 9.79
N GLY A 240 15.74 -0.47 9.61
CA GLY A 240 14.89 -0.94 10.71
C GLY A 240 14.46 0.19 11.64
N ALA A 241 14.40 -0.10 12.94
CA ALA A 241 14.05 0.88 13.97
C ALA A 241 15.05 2.03 14.10
N LYS A 242 16.31 1.85 13.68
CA LYS A 242 17.36 2.88 13.81
C LYS A 242 17.03 4.13 13.02
N ALA A 243 16.30 4.00 11.92
CA ALA A 243 15.90 5.14 11.11
C ALA A 243 14.86 6.04 11.77
N PHE A 244 14.17 5.61 12.83
CA PHE A 244 13.16 6.44 13.50
C PHE A 244 13.76 7.79 13.96
N PRO A 245 13.09 8.94 13.71
CA PRO A 245 11.70 9.15 13.26
C PRO A 245 11.46 9.05 11.74
N PHE A 246 12.34 8.38 11.01
CA PHE A 246 12.29 8.09 9.57
C PHE A 246 12.39 9.31 8.66
N THR A 247 12.80 10.45 9.21
CA THR A 247 13.01 11.67 8.44
C THR A 247 14.24 11.55 7.56
N GLN A 248 14.31 12.38 6.53
CA GLN A 248 15.46 12.45 5.64
C GLN A 248 16.76 12.75 6.42
N SER A 249 16.72 13.66 7.39
CA SER A 249 17.87 13.96 8.27
C SER A 249 18.34 12.74 9.04
N SER A 250 17.42 11.97 9.64
CA SER A 250 17.79 10.77 10.39
C SER A 250 18.39 9.69 9.50
N ILE A 251 17.94 9.59 8.24
CA ILE A 251 18.52 8.68 7.25
C ILE A 251 19.93 9.15 6.85
N GLU A 252 20.10 10.45 6.57
CA GLU A 252 21.41 11.04 6.23
C GLU A 252 22.44 10.86 7.34
N GLU A 253 22.04 11.00 8.60
CA GLU A 253 22.90 10.75 9.75
C GLU A 253 23.39 9.29 9.83
N ILE A 254 22.50 8.33 9.55
CA ILE A 254 22.86 6.91 9.50
C ILE A 254 23.81 6.64 8.34
N GLU A 255 23.50 7.15 7.15
CA GLU A 255 24.33 6.96 5.95
C GLU A 255 25.73 7.60 6.12
N GLU A 256 25.80 8.77 6.75
CA GLU A 256 27.07 9.42 7.11
C GLU A 256 27.88 8.59 8.10
N SER A 257 27.22 8.05 9.13
CA SER A 257 27.86 7.17 10.12
C SER A 257 28.42 5.91 9.44
N LEU A 258 27.64 5.28 8.58
CA LEU A 258 28.06 4.10 7.82
C LEU A 258 29.22 4.44 6.88
N ARG A 259 29.21 5.60 6.22
CA ARG A 259 30.31 6.02 5.36
C ARG A 259 31.61 6.17 6.16
N LYS A 260 31.57 6.86 7.31
CA LYS A 260 32.72 7.03 8.20
C LYS A 260 33.27 5.71 8.71
N GLU A 261 32.38 4.77 9.06
CA GLU A 261 32.77 3.41 9.44
C GLU A 261 33.52 2.73 8.28
N GLY A 262 32.97 2.74 7.07
CA GLY A 262 33.60 2.15 5.90
C GLY A 262 34.94 2.77 5.53
N ASP A 263 35.07 4.09 5.67
CA ASP A 263 36.34 4.81 5.43
C ASP A 263 37.41 4.48 6.49
N SER A 264 36.99 4.04 7.68
CA SER A 264 37.91 3.59 8.74
C SER A 264 38.35 2.13 8.59
N LEU A 265 37.67 1.34 7.76
CA LEU A 265 37.96 -0.07 7.53
C LEU A 265 38.96 -0.27 6.38
N PRO A 266 39.84 -1.28 6.45
CA PRO A 266 40.73 -1.61 5.34
C PRO A 266 39.93 -2.10 4.12
N ARG A 267 40.42 -1.80 2.90
CA ARG A 267 39.73 -2.18 1.64
C ARG A 267 39.78 -3.68 1.35
N GLN A 268 40.79 -4.35 1.87
CA GLN A 268 40.99 -5.78 1.73
C GLN A 268 41.74 -6.32 2.95
N ILE A 269 41.42 -7.53 3.37
CA ILE A 269 42.09 -8.21 4.48
C ILE A 269 42.39 -9.67 4.13
N GLN A 270 43.31 -10.26 4.87
CA GLN A 270 43.60 -11.69 4.84
C GLN A 270 43.26 -12.26 6.21
N ASP A 271 42.17 -13.04 6.27
CA ASP A 271 41.72 -13.68 7.48
C ASP A 271 42.47 -15.01 7.68
N ILE A 272 42.94 -15.31 8.90
CA ILE A 272 43.71 -16.55 9.13
C ILE A 272 42.87 -17.82 8.94
N LYS A 273 41.54 -17.73 9.03
CA LYS A 273 40.61 -18.85 8.87
C LYS A 273 40.13 -18.99 7.43
N HIS A 274 40.54 -18.10 6.53
CA HIS A 274 40.14 -18.13 5.13
C HIS A 274 41.30 -17.90 4.16
N GLN A 275 41.40 -18.76 3.15
CA GLN A 275 42.56 -18.77 2.25
C GLN A 275 42.60 -17.58 1.27
N HIS A 276 41.44 -17.08 0.84
CA HIS A 276 41.35 -15.99 -0.12
C HIS A 276 41.38 -14.61 0.55
N VAL A 277 41.81 -13.60 -0.21
CA VAL A 277 41.67 -12.20 0.22
C VAL A 277 40.19 -11.84 0.25
N LEU A 278 39.75 -11.26 1.37
CA LEU A 278 38.40 -10.72 1.51
C LEU A 278 38.41 -9.23 1.20
N LYS A 279 37.39 -8.76 0.47
CA LYS A 279 37.23 -7.35 0.10
C LYS A 279 36.11 -6.73 0.93
N LEU A 280 36.30 -5.48 1.32
CA LEU A 280 35.26 -4.72 1.99
C LEU A 280 34.14 -4.39 1.00
N ASP A 281 32.92 -4.81 1.30
CA ASP A 281 31.73 -4.52 0.51
C ASP A 281 30.54 -4.09 1.39
N MET A 282 29.57 -3.43 0.76
CA MET A 282 28.32 -3.00 1.37
C MET A 282 27.20 -4.01 1.04
N ALA A 283 26.93 -4.91 1.96
CA ALA A 283 25.89 -5.93 1.88
C ALA A 283 24.58 -5.51 2.58
N LYS A 284 23.44 -5.74 1.94
CA LYS A 284 22.12 -5.46 2.56
C LYS A 284 21.79 -6.41 3.72
N ALA A 285 22.24 -7.66 3.61
CA ALA A 285 22.16 -8.69 4.63
C ALA A 285 23.12 -9.82 4.24
N TYR A 286 23.77 -10.43 5.23
CA TYR A 286 24.62 -11.62 5.07
C TYR A 286 24.63 -12.43 6.36
N VAL A 287 25.14 -13.66 6.31
CA VAL A 287 25.42 -14.46 7.51
C VAL A 287 26.93 -14.54 7.64
N CYS A 288 27.47 -14.10 8.77
CA CYS A 288 28.90 -14.18 9.01
C CYS A 288 29.33 -15.63 9.17
N ASN A 289 30.27 -16.10 8.33
CA ASN A 289 30.75 -17.48 8.35
C ASN A 289 31.53 -17.82 9.62
N TYR A 290 31.96 -16.82 10.40
CA TYR A 290 32.65 -17.05 11.67
C TYR A 290 31.69 -17.22 12.86
N CYS A 291 30.78 -16.27 13.07
CA CYS A 291 29.93 -16.26 14.25
C CYS A 291 28.50 -16.78 13.99
N GLU A 292 28.17 -17.09 12.73
CA GLU A 292 26.87 -17.58 12.26
C GLU A 292 25.69 -16.62 12.53
N ARG A 293 25.99 -15.36 12.85
CA ARG A 293 24.98 -14.31 13.08
C ARG A 293 24.77 -13.48 11.83
N GLN A 294 23.57 -12.92 11.70
CA GLN A 294 23.23 -11.99 10.63
C GLN A 294 24.07 -10.71 10.73
N GLY A 295 24.52 -10.22 9.58
CA GLY A 295 25.16 -8.92 9.39
C GLY A 295 24.38 -8.04 8.42
N LYS A 296 24.61 -6.73 8.51
CA LYS A 296 24.11 -5.72 7.57
C LYS A 296 25.16 -4.64 7.37
N PHE A 297 25.11 -3.96 6.22
CA PHE A 297 26.02 -2.92 5.79
C PHE A 297 27.42 -3.47 5.47
N TRP A 298 28.44 -3.16 6.26
CA TRP A 298 29.81 -3.57 5.92
C TRP A 298 30.06 -5.06 6.15
N ALA A 299 30.66 -5.70 5.16
CA ALA A 299 31.11 -7.10 5.20
C ALA A 299 32.49 -7.21 4.56
N PHE A 300 33.30 -8.17 5.03
CA PHE A 300 34.45 -8.66 4.28
C PHE A 300 34.05 -9.90 3.51
N SER A 301 33.95 -9.78 2.20
CA SER A 301 33.39 -10.80 1.30
C SER A 301 34.46 -11.38 0.38
N CYS A 302 34.38 -12.69 0.13
CA CYS A 302 35.25 -13.38 -0.82
C CYS A 302 34.62 -13.41 -2.22
N ASP A 303 35.35 -12.96 -3.24
CA ASP A 303 34.87 -13.07 -4.64
C ASP A 303 34.91 -14.51 -5.19
N ALA A 304 35.72 -15.39 -4.57
CA ALA A 304 35.96 -16.75 -5.06
C ALA A 304 35.01 -17.79 -4.46
N CYS A 305 34.41 -17.51 -3.31
CA CYS A 305 33.47 -18.41 -2.63
C CYS A 305 32.50 -17.63 -1.75
N ASP A 306 31.39 -18.26 -1.34
CA ASP A 306 30.36 -17.68 -0.49
C ASP A 306 30.83 -17.58 0.98
N TYR A 307 31.78 -16.68 1.24
CA TYR A 307 32.38 -16.44 2.55
C TYR A 307 32.38 -14.96 2.89
N ASP A 308 31.58 -14.60 3.89
CA ASP A 308 31.37 -13.25 4.41
C ASP A 308 31.72 -13.19 5.90
N LEU A 309 32.41 -12.13 6.31
CA LEU A 309 32.69 -11.85 7.72
C LEU A 309 32.17 -10.47 8.14
N HIS A 310 31.72 -10.38 9.39
CA HIS A 310 31.59 -9.07 10.02
C HIS A 310 32.96 -8.39 10.11
N PRO A 311 33.04 -7.06 10.00
CA PRO A 311 34.29 -6.33 10.23
C PRO A 311 34.95 -6.64 11.58
N THR A 312 34.15 -6.95 12.60
CA THR A 312 34.61 -7.31 13.95
C THR A 312 34.96 -8.79 14.14
N CYS A 313 34.71 -9.63 13.13
CA CYS A 313 34.96 -11.07 13.18
C CYS A 313 36.24 -11.49 12.44
N VAL A 314 36.99 -10.54 11.88
CA VAL A 314 38.27 -10.81 11.23
C VAL A 314 39.32 -11.17 12.28
N GLU A 315 40.04 -12.26 12.05
CA GLU A 315 41.21 -12.62 12.85
C GLU A 315 42.47 -12.40 12.00
N GLU A 316 43.22 -11.32 12.30
CA GLU A 316 44.49 -11.01 11.64
C GLU A 316 45.65 -11.77 12.30
N ALA A 317 46.61 -12.23 11.49
CA ALA A 317 47.86 -12.79 12.02
C ALA A 317 48.67 -11.68 12.70
N SER A 318 49.08 -11.93 13.95
CA SER A 318 49.93 -11.03 14.76
C SER A 318 51.32 -10.82 14.17
#